data_AF-A0A8H6UJ69-F1
#
_entry.id   AF-A0A8H6UJ69-F1
#
_cell.length_a   1.000
_cell.length_b   1.000
_cell.length_c   1.000
_cell.angle_alpha   90.00
_cell.angle_beta   90.00
_cell.angle_gamma   90.00
#
_symmetry.space_group_name_H-M   'P 1'
#
loop_
_entity.id
_entity.type
_entity.pdbx_description
1 polymer ?
#
loop_
_entity_poly.entity_id
_entity_poly.type
_entity_poly.pdbx_seq_one_letter_code
_entity_poly.pdbx_strand_id
1 'polypeptide(L)'
;MKLAGKNATAESPSIMVSPGGPGGSGVDLLLTYYNIVGQMFGEHYNFVSFDPRGVNNSDLRLDCFSGNSEARLAFSRLHSTGATNISSTSLEEQYYSSSIYGEWCNNAVDNESPHDYYVTTPAVAHDLLTFIEAEAEVAGQSPADAKLWCYGISYGTVIGSTFASMFPDRVGRMILDGLVNAEQYYNNEWRDNVDQMDEAMKKFSSFCHSAGPGKCSFWGPTPANITSRLDGIIHQLQNHPVPALFLNTIYAPLEKFPIMADILHQLERGNVSALAGMFDGLNSISDARLAIQCADSYRRNRLTTIEEFKSYVEYTISKSKYIGDIYPIYQDNILWRARCLLSLSDRYSYCKKLLG
;
A
#
# COMPACT_ATOMS: atom_id res chain seq x y z
N MET A 1 5.40 -14.20 -14.16
CA MET A 1 4.37 -14.50 -15.19
C MET A 1 4.64 -13.66 -16.43
N LYS A 2 4.53 -14.25 -17.63
CA LYS A 2 4.71 -13.54 -18.92
C LYS A 2 3.54 -13.86 -19.84
N LEU A 3 2.96 -12.83 -20.46
CA LEU A 3 1.88 -12.92 -21.41
C LEU A 3 2.30 -12.27 -22.72
N ALA A 4 2.04 -12.95 -23.83
CA ALA A 4 2.21 -12.33 -25.15
C ALA A 4 1.01 -11.44 -25.47
N GLY A 5 1.27 -10.22 -25.93
CA GLY A 5 0.26 -9.44 -26.63
C GLY A 5 -0.22 -10.15 -27.89
N LYS A 6 -1.43 -9.82 -28.35
CA LYS A 6 -2.08 -10.49 -29.48
C LYS A 6 -1.23 -10.48 -30.77
N ASN A 7 -0.45 -9.42 -30.98
CA ASN A 7 0.42 -9.23 -32.14
C ASN A 7 1.90 -9.22 -31.73
N ALA A 8 2.24 -9.80 -30.57
CA ALA A 8 3.61 -9.92 -30.09
C ALA A 8 4.33 -11.09 -30.77
N THR A 9 5.64 -10.93 -30.95
CA THR A 9 6.54 -11.96 -31.47
C THR A 9 7.56 -12.35 -30.41
N ALA A 10 8.41 -13.34 -30.70
CA ALA A 10 9.51 -13.70 -29.80
C ALA A 10 10.49 -12.53 -29.55
N GLU A 11 10.60 -11.58 -30.48
CA GLU A 11 11.47 -10.40 -30.39
C GLU A 11 10.76 -9.18 -29.78
N SER A 12 9.46 -9.28 -29.49
CA SER A 12 8.70 -8.17 -28.93
C SER A 12 9.22 -7.77 -27.54
N PRO A 13 9.41 -6.46 -27.27
CA PRO A 13 9.80 -5.99 -25.95
C PRO A 13 8.79 -6.39 -24.87
N SER A 14 9.30 -6.68 -23.67
CA SER A 14 8.51 -6.98 -22.48
C SER A 14 8.27 -5.70 -21.65
N ILE A 15 7.02 -5.37 -21.35
CA ILE A 15 6.62 -4.34 -20.39
C ILE A 15 6.39 -5.00 -19.04
N MET A 16 7.21 -4.64 -18.05
CA MET A 16 7.01 -5.05 -16.66
C MET A 16 5.91 -4.19 -16.03
N VAL A 17 4.90 -4.82 -15.44
CA VAL A 17 3.76 -4.16 -14.78
C VAL A 17 3.83 -4.42 -13.27
N SER A 18 3.72 -3.39 -12.42
CA SER A 18 3.73 -3.54 -10.96
C SER A 18 2.56 -2.80 -10.29
N PRO A 19 1.75 -3.47 -9.43
CA PRO A 19 0.55 -2.87 -8.81
C PRO A 19 0.86 -1.87 -7.70
N GLY A 20 2.01 -2.02 -7.05
CA GLY A 20 2.32 -1.35 -5.80
C GLY A 20 1.89 -2.14 -4.55
N GLY A 21 1.28 -1.45 -3.58
CA GLY A 21 1.10 -1.93 -2.21
C GLY A 21 1.92 -1.11 -1.21
N PRO A 22 3.11 -1.56 -0.74
CA PRO A 22 3.81 -2.82 -1.03
C PRO A 22 3.03 -4.07 -0.58
N GLY A 23 3.49 -5.26 -1.00
CA GLY A 23 2.83 -6.54 -0.71
C GLY A 23 1.77 -6.98 -1.73
N GLY A 24 1.51 -6.19 -2.77
CA GLY A 24 0.59 -6.55 -3.85
C GLY A 24 1.19 -7.57 -4.81
N SER A 25 0.41 -8.58 -5.20
CA SER A 25 0.82 -9.58 -6.19
C SER A 25 0.75 -9.00 -7.61
N GLY A 26 1.91 -8.96 -8.28
CA GLY A 26 1.98 -8.57 -9.68
C GLY A 26 1.39 -9.64 -10.61
N VAL A 27 1.50 -10.91 -10.22
CA VAL A 27 0.87 -12.02 -10.94
C VAL A 27 -0.65 -11.86 -10.95
N ASP A 28 -1.27 -11.62 -9.79
CA ASP A 28 -2.72 -11.42 -9.68
C ASP A 28 -3.19 -10.18 -10.43
N LEU A 29 -2.39 -9.09 -10.40
CA LEU A 29 -2.68 -7.89 -11.19
C LEU A 29 -2.75 -8.24 -12.68
N LEU A 30 -1.73 -8.93 -13.20
CA LEU A 30 -1.65 -9.23 -14.62
C LEU A 30 -2.73 -10.23 -15.06
N LEU A 31 -3.11 -11.17 -14.19
CA LEU A 31 -4.27 -12.06 -14.42
C LEU A 31 -5.58 -11.27 -14.45
N THR A 32 -5.77 -10.32 -13.53
CA THR A 32 -6.97 -9.47 -13.44
C THR A 32 -7.15 -8.65 -14.71
N TYR A 33 -6.05 -8.10 -15.25
CA TYR A 33 -6.08 -7.24 -16.43
C TYR A 33 -5.75 -7.96 -17.75
N TYR A 34 -5.64 -9.30 -17.74
CA TYR A 34 -5.24 -10.12 -18.89
C TYR A 34 -5.98 -9.74 -20.19
N ASN A 35 -7.29 -9.51 -20.11
CA ASN A 35 -8.14 -9.24 -21.28
C ASN A 35 -7.97 -7.82 -21.86
N ILE A 36 -7.46 -6.86 -21.07
CA ILE A 36 -7.41 -5.44 -21.47
C ILE A 36 -6.00 -4.86 -21.50
N VAL A 37 -5.00 -5.55 -20.95
CA VAL A 37 -3.60 -5.07 -20.89
C VAL A 37 -3.04 -4.74 -22.28
N GLY A 38 -3.38 -5.54 -23.30
CA GLY A 38 -3.05 -5.26 -24.70
C GLY A 38 -3.73 -4.00 -25.26
N GLN A 39 -4.95 -3.69 -24.83
CA GLN A 39 -5.66 -2.46 -25.23
C GLN A 39 -5.06 -1.23 -24.54
N MET A 40 -4.59 -1.38 -23.30
CA MET A 40 -4.00 -0.29 -22.51
C MET A 40 -2.63 0.13 -23.05
N PHE A 41 -1.78 -0.82 -23.42
CA PHE A 41 -0.37 -0.56 -23.74
C PHE A 41 0.00 -0.84 -25.20
N GLY A 42 -0.87 -1.52 -25.96
CA GLY A 42 -0.65 -1.93 -27.34
C GLY A 42 -0.43 -3.44 -27.49
N GLU A 43 -0.92 -4.00 -28.58
CA GLU A 43 -0.96 -5.46 -28.79
C GLU A 43 0.39 -6.08 -29.21
N HIS A 44 1.43 -5.28 -29.45
CA HIS A 44 2.73 -5.73 -29.98
C HIS A 44 3.78 -6.04 -28.90
N TYR A 45 3.44 -5.87 -27.62
CA TYR A 45 4.35 -6.06 -26.51
C TYR A 45 4.06 -7.37 -25.76
N ASN A 46 5.10 -7.90 -25.12
CA ASN A 46 4.93 -8.89 -24.06
C ASN A 46 4.63 -8.15 -22.74
N PHE A 47 3.82 -8.73 -21.87
CA PHE A 47 3.50 -8.20 -20.55
C PHE A 47 4.05 -9.14 -19.49
N VAL A 48 4.88 -8.61 -18.61
CA VAL A 48 5.51 -9.38 -17.55
C VAL A 48 5.13 -8.79 -16.22
N SER A 49 4.83 -9.66 -15.26
CA SER A 49 4.74 -9.25 -13.88
C SER A 49 5.23 -10.39 -12.98
N PHE A 50 5.59 -10.03 -11.76
CA PHE A 50 6.15 -10.92 -10.77
C PHE A 50 5.66 -10.49 -9.39
N ASP A 51 5.71 -11.42 -8.46
CA ASP A 51 5.53 -11.09 -7.06
C ASP A 51 6.91 -10.77 -6.49
N PRO A 52 7.12 -9.58 -5.90
CA PRO A 52 8.40 -9.27 -5.27
C PRO A 52 8.77 -10.32 -4.22
N ARG A 53 10.06 -10.44 -3.90
CA ARG A 53 10.54 -11.22 -2.75
C ARG A 53 9.69 -10.95 -1.51
N GLY A 54 9.25 -11.99 -0.82
CA GLY A 54 8.35 -11.85 0.34
C GLY A 54 6.86 -11.84 0.01
N VAL A 55 6.48 -11.78 -1.28
CA VAL A 55 5.09 -11.57 -1.69
C VAL A 55 4.55 -12.82 -2.37
N ASN A 56 3.39 -13.28 -1.90
CA ASN A 56 2.52 -14.28 -2.52
C ASN A 56 3.25 -15.52 -3.10
N ASN A 57 3.44 -15.59 -4.42
CA ASN A 57 4.01 -16.77 -5.09
C ASN A 57 5.54 -16.85 -5.02
N SER A 58 6.22 -15.86 -4.44
CA SER A 58 7.67 -15.90 -4.23
C SER A 58 8.02 -16.67 -2.95
N ASP A 59 9.02 -17.56 -3.02
CA ASP A 59 9.31 -18.59 -1.99
C ASP A 59 9.60 -18.05 -0.59
N LEU A 60 10.06 -16.80 -0.47
CA LEU A 60 10.30 -16.14 0.81
C LEU A 60 8.95 -15.84 1.48
N ARG A 61 8.54 -16.66 2.46
CA ARG A 61 7.23 -16.57 3.12
C ARG A 61 7.33 -15.77 4.41
N LEU A 62 6.98 -14.49 4.32
CA LEU A 62 6.79 -13.64 5.49
C LEU A 62 5.46 -13.98 6.16
N ASP A 63 5.54 -14.63 7.31
CA ASP A 63 4.38 -14.92 8.15
C ASP A 63 4.71 -14.65 9.63
N CYS A 64 4.24 -13.52 10.14
CA CYS A 64 4.42 -13.13 11.53
C CYS A 64 3.68 -14.07 12.50
N PHE A 65 2.81 -14.95 12.01
CA PHE A 65 1.96 -15.84 12.82
C PHE A 65 2.20 -17.32 12.55
N SER A 66 3.17 -17.67 11.71
CA SER A 66 3.58 -19.06 11.47
C SER A 66 2.41 -19.99 11.10
N GLY A 67 1.48 -19.50 10.29
CA GLY A 67 0.25 -20.21 9.88
C GLY A 67 -0.89 -20.20 10.91
N ASN A 68 -0.71 -19.59 12.08
CA ASN A 68 -1.74 -19.51 13.12
C ASN A 68 -2.80 -18.44 12.80
N SER A 69 -3.80 -18.83 12.02
CA SER A 69 -4.91 -17.96 11.61
C SER A 69 -5.74 -17.43 12.78
N GLU A 70 -5.92 -18.20 13.86
CA GLU A 70 -6.66 -17.76 15.04
C GLU A 70 -5.94 -16.64 15.78
N ALA A 71 -4.62 -16.78 15.97
CA ALA A 71 -3.77 -15.75 16.57
C ALA A 71 -3.75 -14.48 15.68
N ARG A 72 -3.63 -14.64 14.36
CA ARG A 72 -3.71 -13.52 13.40
C ARG A 72 -5.04 -12.77 13.50
N LEU A 73 -6.16 -13.49 13.56
CA LEU A 73 -7.49 -12.90 13.69
C LEU A 73 -7.68 -12.21 15.06
N ALA A 74 -7.21 -12.82 16.14
CA ALA A 74 -7.25 -12.23 17.46
C ALA A 74 -6.42 -10.94 17.52
N PHE A 75 -5.21 -10.97 16.97
CA PHE A 75 -4.34 -9.81 16.86
C PHE A 75 -5.00 -8.71 16.03
N SER A 76 -5.51 -9.01 14.83
CA SER A 76 -6.14 -8.01 13.94
C SER A 76 -7.30 -7.28 14.60
N ARG A 77 -8.11 -7.99 15.40
CA ARG A 77 -9.21 -7.40 16.17
C ARG A 77 -8.74 -6.45 17.28
N LEU A 78 -7.63 -6.78 17.94
CA LEU A 78 -7.05 -5.96 19.02
C LEU A 78 -6.20 -4.80 18.48
N HIS A 79 -5.63 -4.98 17.29
CA HIS A 79 -4.78 -3.99 16.63
C HIS A 79 -5.57 -2.90 15.92
N SER A 80 -6.79 -3.22 15.46
CA SER A 80 -7.72 -2.26 14.86
C SER A 80 -8.33 -1.34 15.93
N THR A 81 -7.52 -0.41 16.46
CA THR A 81 -7.90 0.47 17.59
C THR A 81 -8.90 1.57 17.21
N GLY A 82 -9.20 1.74 15.91
CA GLY A 82 -10.08 2.79 15.43
C GLY A 82 -9.43 4.18 15.46
N ALA A 83 -10.25 5.23 15.53
CA ALA A 83 -9.78 6.61 15.46
C ALA A 83 -8.87 6.98 16.65
N THR A 84 -7.82 7.74 16.35
CA THR A 84 -6.71 8.09 17.25
C THR A 84 -7.07 9.03 18.40
N ASN A 85 -8.25 9.67 18.35
CA ASN A 85 -8.64 10.75 19.24
C ASN A 85 -9.99 10.51 19.96
N ILE A 86 -10.49 9.27 19.99
CA ILE A 86 -11.80 8.96 20.58
C ILE A 86 -11.79 8.88 22.11
N SER A 87 -10.65 8.59 22.71
CA SER A 87 -10.46 8.55 24.17
C SER A 87 -9.11 9.15 24.56
N SER A 88 -8.90 9.35 25.87
CA SER A 88 -7.60 9.77 26.40
C SER A 88 -6.48 8.74 26.20
N THR A 89 -6.82 7.49 25.89
CA THR A 89 -5.88 6.37 25.71
C THR A 89 -5.69 5.95 24.25
N SER A 90 -6.57 6.36 23.32
CA SER A 90 -6.57 5.86 21.93
C SER A 90 -5.24 6.03 21.19
N LEU A 91 -4.58 7.18 21.36
CA LEU A 91 -3.28 7.45 20.75
C LEU A 91 -2.20 6.51 21.29
N GLU A 92 -2.17 6.30 22.60
CA GLU A 92 -1.22 5.39 23.27
C GLU A 92 -1.51 3.93 22.91
N GLU A 93 -2.78 3.53 22.93
CA GLU A 93 -3.23 2.19 22.54
C GLU A 93 -2.77 1.85 21.13
N GLN A 94 -2.96 2.75 20.17
CA GLN A 94 -2.51 2.55 18.81
C GLN A 94 -0.98 2.45 18.71
N TYR A 95 -0.26 3.41 19.30
CA TYR A 95 1.20 3.44 19.27
C TYR A 95 1.81 2.16 19.86
N TYR A 96 1.36 1.76 21.05
CA TYR A 96 1.87 0.56 21.71
C TYR A 96 1.40 -0.74 21.04
N SER A 97 0.19 -0.77 20.46
CA SER A 97 -0.28 -1.92 19.69
C SER A 97 0.59 -2.17 18.45
N SER A 98 0.94 -1.12 17.69
CA SER A 98 1.91 -1.23 16.57
C SER A 98 3.30 -1.62 17.05
N SER A 99 3.73 -1.14 18.24
CA SER A 99 4.99 -1.57 18.86
C SER A 99 5.04 -3.07 19.14
N ILE A 100 4.00 -3.58 19.78
CA ILE A 100 3.89 -5.00 20.17
C ILE A 100 3.90 -5.87 18.93
N TYR A 101 3.19 -5.45 17.88
CA TYR A 101 3.16 -6.19 16.63
C TYR A 101 4.52 -6.24 15.93
N GLY A 102 5.21 -5.10 15.86
CA GLY A 102 6.55 -5.06 15.31
C GLY A 102 7.52 -5.97 16.07
N GLU A 103 7.46 -5.97 17.41
CA GLU A 103 8.28 -6.89 18.21
C GLU A 103 7.90 -8.37 17.98
N TRP A 104 6.60 -8.66 17.93
CA TRP A 104 6.09 -9.99 17.62
C TRP A 104 6.59 -10.49 16.26
N CYS A 105 6.40 -9.69 15.20
CA CYS A 105 6.80 -10.08 13.86
C CYS A 105 8.33 -10.21 13.72
N ASN A 106 9.12 -9.34 14.37
CA ASN A 106 10.58 -9.52 14.44
C ASN A 106 10.96 -10.89 15.02
N ASN A 107 10.32 -11.29 16.13
CA ASN A 107 10.65 -12.56 16.77
C ASN A 107 10.25 -13.75 15.90
N ALA A 108 9.11 -13.68 15.20
CA ALA A 108 8.71 -14.72 14.25
C ALA A 108 9.74 -14.83 13.12
N VAL A 109 10.09 -13.70 12.51
CA VAL A 109 11.07 -13.65 11.41
C VAL A 109 12.46 -14.12 11.85
N ASP A 110 12.96 -13.68 13.01
CA ASP A 110 14.29 -14.06 13.51
C ASP A 110 14.43 -15.56 13.76
N ASN A 111 13.36 -16.22 14.22
CA ASN A 111 13.39 -17.64 14.57
C ASN A 111 13.09 -18.55 13.37
N GLU A 112 12.24 -18.10 12.44
CA GLU A 112 11.69 -18.97 11.39
C GLU A 112 12.21 -18.64 9.99
N SER A 113 12.61 -17.40 9.72
CA SER A 113 13.12 -17.00 8.41
C SER A 113 14.09 -15.82 8.47
N PRO A 114 15.36 -16.04 8.90
CA PRO A 114 16.34 -14.98 9.11
C PRO A 114 16.76 -14.21 7.83
N HIS A 115 16.30 -14.66 6.64
CA HIS A 115 16.53 -14.02 5.34
C HIS A 115 15.39 -13.11 4.89
N ASP A 116 14.26 -13.11 5.59
CA ASP A 116 13.08 -12.30 5.28
C ASP A 116 13.34 -10.79 5.35
N TYR A 117 14.44 -10.36 5.97
CA TYR A 117 14.85 -8.96 5.99
C TYR A 117 15.41 -8.45 4.65
N TYR A 118 15.66 -9.32 3.67
CA TYR A 118 16.17 -8.93 2.36
C TYR A 118 15.07 -8.47 1.40
N VAL A 119 13.89 -8.10 1.89
CA VAL A 119 12.69 -7.71 1.09
C VAL A 119 12.67 -6.26 0.65
N THR A 120 13.78 -5.54 0.80
CA THR A 120 13.84 -4.10 0.54
C THR A 120 13.62 -3.75 -0.94
N THR A 121 13.13 -2.54 -1.19
CA THR A 121 12.93 -2.02 -2.55
C THR A 121 14.23 -2.02 -3.38
N PRO A 122 15.41 -1.64 -2.85
CA PRO A 122 16.67 -1.77 -3.59
C PRO A 122 16.99 -3.22 -3.99
N ALA A 123 16.63 -4.19 -3.16
CA ALA A 123 16.84 -5.59 -3.47
C ALA A 123 15.87 -6.08 -4.57
N VAL A 124 14.63 -5.58 -4.59
CA VAL A 124 13.69 -5.79 -5.71
C VAL A 124 14.20 -5.13 -6.99
N ALA A 125 14.83 -3.96 -6.91
CA ALA A 125 15.45 -3.33 -8.09
C ALA A 125 16.59 -4.18 -8.69
N HIS A 126 17.38 -4.86 -7.85
CA HIS A 126 18.34 -5.85 -8.32
C HIS A 126 17.67 -7.07 -8.97
N ASP A 127 16.54 -7.55 -8.43
CA ASP A 127 15.80 -8.65 -9.07
C ASP A 127 15.34 -8.27 -10.48
N LEU A 128 14.89 -7.02 -10.67
CA LEU A 128 14.53 -6.49 -11.98
C LEU A 128 15.72 -6.43 -12.94
N LEU A 129 16.90 -6.08 -12.44
CA LEU A 129 18.13 -6.08 -13.23
C LEU A 129 18.45 -7.50 -13.71
N THR A 130 18.47 -8.47 -12.79
CA THR A 130 18.69 -9.88 -13.12
C THR A 130 17.65 -10.40 -14.11
N PHE A 131 16.39 -10.01 -13.95
CA PHE A 131 15.32 -10.37 -14.87
C PHE A 131 15.57 -9.86 -16.30
N ILE A 132 15.89 -8.57 -16.49
CA ILE A 132 16.10 -8.03 -17.83
C ILE A 132 17.35 -8.61 -18.51
N GLU A 133 18.37 -8.95 -17.71
CA GLU A 133 19.57 -9.63 -18.21
C GLU A 133 19.25 -11.04 -18.68
N ALA A 134 18.51 -11.80 -17.89
CA ALA A 134 18.08 -13.15 -18.25
C ALA A 134 17.19 -13.16 -19.50
N GLU A 135 16.25 -12.21 -19.63
CA GLU A 135 15.43 -12.08 -20.84
C GLU A 135 16.27 -11.77 -22.09
N ALA A 136 17.27 -10.90 -21.96
CA ALA A 136 18.17 -10.59 -23.07
C ALA A 136 19.01 -11.80 -23.47
N GLU A 137 19.56 -12.56 -22.51
CA GLU A 137 20.30 -13.79 -22.77
C GLU A 137 19.46 -14.83 -23.53
N VAL A 138 18.22 -15.06 -23.09
CA VAL A 138 17.27 -15.97 -23.76
C VAL A 138 16.95 -15.50 -25.18
N ALA A 139 16.90 -14.19 -25.41
CA ALA A 139 16.71 -13.60 -26.73
C ALA A 139 17.98 -13.55 -27.60
N GLY A 140 19.13 -14.07 -27.11
CA GLY A 140 20.41 -14.01 -27.82
C GLY A 140 21.01 -12.60 -27.90
N GLN A 141 20.57 -11.70 -27.02
CA GLN A 141 21.02 -10.32 -26.91
C GLN A 141 22.06 -10.19 -25.78
N SER A 142 22.81 -9.09 -25.79
CA SER A 142 23.78 -8.77 -24.74
C SER A 142 23.04 -8.39 -23.44
N PRO A 143 23.20 -9.14 -22.33
CA PRO A 143 22.61 -8.77 -21.05
C PRO A 143 23.05 -7.38 -20.57
N ALA A 144 24.29 -6.97 -20.86
CA ALA A 144 24.80 -5.66 -20.48
C ALA A 144 24.02 -4.49 -21.12
N ASP A 145 23.42 -4.72 -22.29
CA ASP A 145 22.65 -3.72 -23.03
C ASP A 145 21.15 -3.76 -22.71
N ALA A 146 20.71 -4.73 -21.91
CA ALA A 146 19.30 -4.92 -21.60
C ALA A 146 18.72 -3.69 -20.86
N LYS A 147 17.51 -3.28 -21.23
CA LYS A 147 16.83 -2.12 -20.65
C LYS A 147 15.46 -2.51 -20.11
N LEU A 148 15.12 -2.03 -18.92
CA LEU A 148 13.81 -2.19 -18.31
C LEU A 148 12.77 -1.30 -19.00
N TRP A 149 11.68 -1.91 -19.45
CA TRP A 149 10.45 -1.21 -19.81
C TRP A 149 9.43 -1.47 -18.70
N CYS A 150 8.91 -0.45 -18.03
CA CYS A 150 7.98 -0.65 -16.92
C CYS A 150 6.83 0.36 -16.84
N TYR A 151 5.71 -0.14 -16.32
CA TYR A 151 4.57 0.62 -15.83
C TYR A 151 4.38 0.28 -14.34
N GLY A 152 4.78 1.22 -13.47
CA GLY A 152 4.70 1.06 -12.02
C GLY A 152 3.56 1.91 -11.46
N ILE A 153 2.66 1.30 -10.69
CA ILE A 153 1.53 1.96 -10.05
C ILE A 153 1.78 2.08 -8.54
N SER A 154 1.44 3.20 -7.92
CA SER A 154 1.49 3.36 -6.45
C SER A 154 2.89 3.03 -5.90
N TYR A 155 3.07 2.11 -4.95
CA TYR A 155 4.40 1.68 -4.49
C TYR A 155 5.31 1.16 -5.63
N GLY A 156 4.75 0.69 -6.76
CA GLY A 156 5.50 0.38 -7.97
C GLY A 156 6.28 1.58 -8.52
N THR A 157 5.86 2.82 -8.21
CA THR A 157 6.65 4.03 -8.52
C THR A 157 7.90 4.14 -7.66
N VAL A 158 7.87 3.65 -6.42
CA VAL A 158 9.07 3.56 -5.57
C VAL A 158 10.03 2.53 -6.15
N ILE A 159 9.54 1.35 -6.57
CA ILE A 159 10.36 0.35 -7.25
C ILE A 159 11.01 0.94 -8.51
N GLY A 160 10.21 1.58 -9.37
CA GLY A 160 10.71 2.16 -10.63
C GLY A 160 11.72 3.28 -10.43
N SER A 161 11.45 4.21 -9.52
CA SER A 161 12.37 5.32 -9.21
C SER A 161 13.67 4.84 -8.55
N THR A 162 13.61 3.83 -7.68
CA THR A 162 14.79 3.18 -7.09
C THR A 162 15.62 2.47 -8.16
N PHE A 163 14.98 1.72 -9.07
CA PHE A 163 15.67 1.09 -10.20
C PHE A 163 16.36 2.13 -11.09
N ALA A 164 15.67 3.20 -11.47
CA ALA A 164 16.25 4.26 -12.30
C ALA A 164 17.42 4.97 -11.60
N SER A 165 17.38 5.11 -10.27
CA SER A 165 18.46 5.73 -9.50
C SER A 165 19.69 4.82 -9.38
N MET A 166 19.48 3.50 -9.23
CA MET A 166 20.57 2.53 -9.08
C MET A 166 21.18 2.12 -10.43
N PHE A 167 20.35 2.02 -11.47
CA PHE A 167 20.72 1.55 -12.80
C PHE A 167 20.21 2.50 -13.89
N PRO A 168 20.65 3.77 -13.90
CA PRO A 168 20.13 4.79 -14.83
C PRO A 168 20.33 4.38 -16.30
N ASP A 169 21.46 3.77 -16.62
CA ASP A 169 21.75 3.26 -17.96
C ASP A 169 20.94 2.00 -18.31
N ARG A 170 20.15 1.45 -17.40
CA ARG A 170 19.33 0.25 -17.64
C ARG A 170 17.85 0.59 -17.79
N VAL A 171 17.48 1.86 -17.88
CA VAL A 171 16.11 2.32 -18.13
C VAL A 171 15.85 2.42 -19.65
N GLY A 172 14.80 1.74 -20.13
CA GLY A 172 14.37 1.80 -21.52
C GLY A 172 13.17 2.74 -21.69
N ARG A 173 12.01 2.33 -21.16
CA ARG A 173 10.79 3.14 -21.09
C ARG A 173 10.16 2.99 -19.72
N MET A 174 9.78 4.09 -19.08
CA MET A 174 9.28 4.04 -17.72
C MET A 174 8.10 4.98 -17.57
N ILE A 175 6.97 4.45 -17.11
CA ILE A 175 5.78 5.20 -16.73
C ILE A 175 5.52 4.88 -15.25
N LEU A 176 5.47 5.92 -14.42
CA LEU A 176 5.18 5.83 -13.00
C LEU A 176 3.86 6.55 -12.73
N ASP A 177 2.84 5.80 -12.32
CA ASP A 177 1.45 6.27 -12.19
C ASP A 177 0.99 6.21 -10.72
N GLY A 178 0.45 7.31 -10.20
CA GLY A 178 0.22 7.48 -8.77
C GLY A 178 1.52 7.58 -7.97
N LEU A 179 2.33 8.59 -8.30
CA LEU A 179 3.67 8.82 -7.73
C LEU A 179 3.66 8.90 -6.20
N VAL A 180 4.29 7.92 -5.57
CA VAL A 180 4.66 7.95 -4.15
C VAL A 180 5.90 8.83 -3.98
N ASN A 181 5.81 9.80 -3.07
CA ASN A 181 6.97 10.59 -2.64
C ASN A 181 7.98 9.70 -1.92
N ALA A 182 9.09 9.38 -2.59
CA ALA A 182 10.10 8.47 -2.08
C ALA A 182 10.69 8.93 -0.73
N GLU A 183 10.89 10.23 -0.53
CA GLU A 183 11.45 10.75 0.72
C GLU A 183 10.49 10.50 1.89
N GLN A 184 9.19 10.80 1.71
CA GLN A 184 8.18 10.51 2.73
C GLN A 184 7.95 9.01 2.93
N TYR A 185 8.06 8.20 1.87
CA TYR A 185 7.96 6.75 1.95
C TYR A 185 9.04 6.18 2.86
N TYR A 186 10.30 6.50 2.58
CA TYR A 186 11.44 6.01 3.37
C TYR A 186 11.49 6.62 4.78
N ASN A 187 10.95 7.82 5.00
CA ASN A 187 10.86 8.44 6.33
C ASN A 187 9.64 7.96 7.14
N ASN A 188 8.78 7.13 6.54
CA ASN A 188 7.54 6.65 7.11
C ASN A 188 6.49 7.73 7.47
N GLU A 189 6.44 8.81 6.69
CA GLU A 189 5.55 9.95 6.97
C GLU A 189 4.23 9.88 6.17
N TRP A 190 4.30 9.61 4.86
CA TRP A 190 3.15 9.49 3.94
C TRP A 190 2.07 10.57 4.11
N ARG A 191 2.50 11.81 4.34
CA ARG A 191 1.64 12.97 4.63
C ARG A 191 0.88 13.46 3.39
N ASP A 192 1.51 13.35 2.22
CA ASP A 192 0.98 13.87 0.94
C ASP A 192 -0.41 13.28 0.60
N ASN A 193 -0.69 12.04 1.02
CA ASN A 193 -1.98 11.38 0.81
C ASN A 193 -3.13 12.06 1.56
N VAL A 194 -2.88 12.59 2.76
CA VAL A 194 -3.91 13.22 3.60
C VAL A 194 -4.17 14.66 3.14
N ASP A 195 -3.14 15.33 2.63
CA ASP A 195 -3.22 16.74 2.23
C ASP A 195 -4.25 17.01 1.11
N GLN A 196 -4.49 16.04 0.23
CA GLN A 196 -5.41 16.18 -0.93
C GLN A 196 -6.77 15.50 -0.72
N MET A 197 -6.91 14.75 0.37
CA MET A 197 -8.07 13.90 0.60
C MET A 197 -9.40 14.66 0.67
N ASP A 198 -9.42 15.76 1.42
CA ASP A 198 -10.63 16.58 1.56
C ASP A 198 -11.06 17.19 0.21
N GLU A 199 -10.12 17.45 -0.69
CA GLU A 199 -10.43 17.92 -2.05
C GLU A 199 -11.08 16.83 -2.90
N ALA A 200 -10.59 15.58 -2.81
CA ALA A 200 -11.22 14.43 -3.44
C ALA A 200 -12.64 14.18 -2.87
N MET A 201 -12.80 14.27 -1.55
CA MET A 201 -14.11 14.13 -0.89
C MET A 201 -15.11 15.21 -1.33
N LYS A 202 -14.67 16.45 -1.56
CA LYS A 202 -15.54 17.52 -2.11
C LYS A 202 -16.11 17.18 -3.48
N LYS A 203 -15.44 16.32 -4.28
CA LYS A 203 -15.96 15.88 -5.58
C LYS A 203 -17.21 15.02 -5.45
N PHE A 204 -17.36 14.26 -4.36
CA PHE A 204 -18.55 13.44 -4.12
C PHE A 204 -19.82 14.27 -4.18
N SER A 205 -19.87 15.38 -3.45
CA SER A 205 -21.06 16.26 -3.42
C SER A 205 -21.38 16.83 -4.79
N SER A 206 -20.35 17.21 -5.56
CA SER A 206 -20.50 17.78 -6.91
C SER A 206 -20.99 16.73 -7.91
N PHE A 207 -20.40 15.53 -7.90
CA PHE A 207 -20.77 14.43 -8.79
C PHE A 207 -22.16 13.89 -8.46
N CYS A 208 -22.46 13.68 -7.18
CA CYS A 208 -23.77 13.24 -6.74
C CYS A 208 -24.87 14.23 -7.13
N HIS A 209 -24.66 15.54 -6.93
CA HIS A 209 -25.62 16.57 -7.37
C HIS A 209 -25.83 16.53 -8.88
N SER A 210 -24.74 16.52 -9.66
CA SER A 210 -24.78 16.54 -11.13
C SER A 210 -25.42 15.29 -11.73
N ALA A 211 -25.28 14.14 -11.05
CA ALA A 211 -25.86 12.88 -11.47
C ALA A 211 -27.40 12.86 -11.38
N GLY A 212 -27.99 13.70 -10.51
CA GLY A 212 -29.43 13.77 -10.32
C GLY A 212 -29.98 12.67 -9.39
N PRO A 213 -31.25 12.80 -8.94
CA PRO A 213 -31.87 11.89 -7.98
C PRO A 213 -32.07 10.46 -8.52
N GLY A 214 -32.07 10.28 -9.85
CA GLY A 214 -32.17 8.96 -10.48
C GLY A 214 -30.87 8.16 -10.51
N LYS A 215 -29.71 8.79 -10.25
CA LYS A 215 -28.38 8.15 -10.31
C LYS A 215 -27.58 8.28 -9.01
N CYS A 216 -27.93 9.19 -8.13
CA CYS A 216 -27.35 9.28 -6.79
C CYS A 216 -28.46 9.16 -5.73
N SER A 217 -28.43 8.09 -4.93
CA SER A 217 -29.36 7.88 -3.81
C SER A 217 -29.20 8.94 -2.71
N PHE A 218 -27.99 9.49 -2.55
CA PHE A 218 -27.68 10.58 -1.63
C PHE A 218 -27.85 11.98 -2.24
N TRP A 219 -28.59 12.11 -3.34
CA TRP A 219 -28.75 13.37 -4.06
C TRP A 219 -29.32 14.50 -3.19
N GLY A 220 -28.91 15.73 -3.51
CA GLY A 220 -29.45 16.97 -2.94
C GLY A 220 -29.47 18.11 -3.96
N PRO A 221 -30.28 19.16 -3.72
CA PRO A 221 -30.50 20.25 -4.68
C PRO A 221 -29.27 21.12 -4.94
N THR A 222 -28.26 21.06 -4.08
CA THR A 222 -26.96 21.71 -4.27
C THR A 222 -25.85 20.84 -3.70
N PRO A 223 -24.59 20.96 -4.18
CA PRO A 223 -23.46 20.31 -3.54
C PRO A 223 -23.34 20.66 -2.05
N ALA A 224 -23.61 21.92 -1.67
CA ALA A 224 -23.58 22.36 -0.28
C ALA A 224 -24.62 21.63 0.60
N ASN A 225 -25.82 21.33 0.09
CA ASN A 225 -26.80 20.52 0.81
C ASN A 225 -26.26 19.10 1.08
N ILE A 226 -25.63 18.48 0.08
CA ILE A 226 -25.06 17.13 0.20
C ILE A 226 -23.89 17.14 1.20
N THR A 227 -23.00 18.13 1.11
CA THR A 227 -21.87 18.28 2.05
C THR A 227 -22.37 18.47 3.49
N SER A 228 -23.39 19.31 3.71
CA SER A 228 -23.95 19.52 5.06
C SER A 228 -24.56 18.25 5.65
N ARG A 229 -25.22 17.43 4.82
CA ARG A 229 -25.78 16.14 5.25
C ARG A 229 -24.68 15.13 5.57
N LEU A 230 -23.67 15.05 4.73
CA LEU A 230 -22.47 14.24 4.96
C LEU A 230 -21.78 14.63 6.27
N ASP A 231 -21.53 15.92 6.49
CA ASP A 231 -20.91 16.43 7.71
C ASP A 231 -21.76 16.11 8.96
N GLY A 232 -23.09 16.15 8.83
CA GLY A 232 -24.01 15.74 9.90
C GLY A 232 -23.88 14.25 10.26
N ILE A 233 -23.78 13.37 9.26
CA ILE A 233 -23.55 11.93 9.46
C ILE A 233 -22.21 11.71 10.17
N ILE A 234 -21.15 12.39 9.73
CA ILE A 234 -19.83 12.28 10.34
C ILE A 234 -19.88 12.71 11.79
N HIS A 235 -20.51 13.85 12.11
CA HIS A 235 -20.66 14.31 13.48
C HIS A 235 -21.46 13.34 14.36
N GLN A 236 -22.53 12.73 13.83
CA GLN A 236 -23.32 11.74 14.57
C GLN A 236 -22.55 10.44 14.82
N LEU A 237 -21.62 10.10 13.93
CA LEU A 237 -20.89 8.85 13.93
C LEU A 237 -19.41 9.02 14.30
N GLN A 238 -19.02 10.14 14.95
CA GLN A 238 -17.63 10.38 15.40
C GLN A 238 -17.06 9.24 16.28
N ASN A 239 -17.93 8.44 16.91
CA ASN A 239 -17.55 7.28 17.73
C ASN A 239 -17.64 5.93 16.98
N HIS A 240 -17.91 5.93 15.66
CA HIS A 240 -18.28 4.77 14.85
C HIS A 240 -17.68 4.86 13.43
N PRO A 241 -17.62 3.76 12.66
CA PRO A 241 -16.44 3.53 11.84
C PRO A 241 -16.56 4.09 10.39
N VAL A 242 -17.34 5.16 10.22
CA VAL A 242 -17.54 5.88 8.95
C VAL A 242 -16.26 6.37 8.27
N PRO A 243 -15.20 6.81 8.97
CA PRO A 243 -14.02 7.32 8.31
C PRO A 243 -13.36 6.32 7.33
N ALA A 244 -13.44 5.01 7.58
CA ALA A 244 -12.84 4.03 6.66
C ALA A 244 -13.62 3.85 5.35
N LEU A 245 -14.93 4.08 5.36
CA LEU A 245 -15.74 4.17 4.14
C LEU A 245 -15.17 5.23 3.19
N PHE A 246 -14.79 6.39 3.73
CA PHE A 246 -14.25 7.48 2.92
C PHE A 246 -12.91 7.10 2.30
N LEU A 247 -12.00 6.50 3.08
CA LEU A 247 -10.70 6.09 2.54
C LEU A 247 -10.82 5.06 1.41
N ASN A 248 -11.74 4.10 1.51
CA ASN A 248 -11.92 3.12 0.43
C ASN A 248 -12.53 3.75 -0.83
N THR A 249 -13.49 4.64 -0.67
CA THR A 249 -14.30 5.16 -1.79
C THR A 249 -13.58 6.22 -2.62
N ILE A 250 -12.72 7.03 -2.00
CA ILE A 250 -11.89 7.99 -2.74
C ILE A 250 -10.79 7.36 -3.59
N TYR A 251 -10.43 6.10 -3.34
CA TYR A 251 -9.39 5.41 -4.11
C TYR A 251 -9.83 5.16 -5.57
N ALA A 252 -11.13 4.93 -5.79
CA ALA A 252 -11.73 4.73 -7.10
C ALA A 252 -13.09 5.45 -7.19
N PRO A 253 -13.12 6.80 -7.21
CA PRO A 253 -14.32 7.58 -6.96
C PRO A 253 -15.43 7.35 -7.99
N LEU A 254 -15.07 7.15 -9.26
CA LEU A 254 -16.04 6.89 -10.33
C LEU A 254 -16.80 5.57 -10.13
N GLU A 255 -16.13 4.56 -9.56
CA GLU A 255 -16.73 3.25 -9.28
C GLU A 255 -17.42 3.22 -7.91
N LYS A 256 -16.80 3.84 -6.90
CA LYS A 256 -17.19 3.67 -5.49
C LYS A 256 -18.11 4.75 -4.95
N PHE A 257 -18.18 5.94 -5.53
CA PHE A 257 -19.11 6.98 -5.06
C PHE A 257 -20.59 6.58 -5.13
N PRO A 258 -21.08 5.83 -6.14
CA PRO A 258 -22.45 5.31 -6.11
C PRO A 258 -22.72 4.40 -4.90
N ILE A 259 -21.75 3.56 -4.53
CA ILE A 259 -21.83 2.68 -3.36
C ILE A 259 -21.85 3.53 -2.08
N MET A 260 -20.96 4.52 -1.99
CA MET A 260 -20.93 5.45 -0.86
C MET A 260 -22.25 6.21 -0.71
N ALA A 261 -22.84 6.67 -1.82
CA ALA A 261 -24.13 7.35 -1.80
C ALA A 261 -25.24 6.46 -1.21
N ASP A 262 -25.28 5.18 -1.59
CA ASP A 262 -26.26 4.24 -1.04
C ASP A 262 -26.08 4.03 0.46
N ILE A 263 -24.84 3.83 0.91
CA ILE A 263 -24.53 3.68 2.34
C ILE A 263 -24.92 4.94 3.11
N LEU A 264 -24.53 6.13 2.65
CA LEU A 264 -24.88 7.39 3.31
C LEU A 264 -26.40 7.61 3.37
N HIS A 265 -27.13 7.22 2.32
CA HIS A 265 -28.59 7.29 2.28
C HIS A 265 -29.25 6.36 3.31
N GLN A 266 -28.68 5.17 3.52
CA GLN A 266 -29.13 4.25 4.57
C GLN A 266 -28.81 4.79 5.98
N LEU A 267 -27.61 5.37 6.16
CA LEU A 267 -27.17 5.94 7.43
C LEU A 267 -28.07 7.09 7.90
N GLU A 268 -28.54 7.97 7.01
CA GLU A 268 -29.50 9.03 7.37
C GLU A 268 -30.83 8.51 7.92
N ARG A 269 -31.16 7.25 7.62
CA ARG A 269 -32.38 6.59 8.11
C ARG A 269 -32.12 5.74 9.35
N GLY A 270 -30.91 5.79 9.91
CA GLY A 270 -30.49 4.98 11.05
C GLY A 270 -30.19 3.52 10.70
N ASN A 271 -30.08 3.18 9.41
CA ASN A 271 -29.70 1.83 8.99
C ASN A 271 -28.18 1.73 8.83
N VAL A 272 -27.53 1.02 9.76
CA VAL A 272 -26.08 0.79 9.77
C VAL A 272 -25.67 -0.57 9.20
N SER A 273 -26.62 -1.38 8.71
CA SER A 273 -26.31 -2.73 8.21
C SER A 273 -25.32 -2.73 7.06
N ALA A 274 -25.29 -1.68 6.23
CA ALA A 274 -24.33 -1.54 5.13
C ALA A 274 -22.89 -1.25 5.60
N LEU A 275 -22.69 -0.88 6.87
CA LEU A 275 -21.36 -0.79 7.48
C LEU A 275 -20.88 -2.14 8.06
N ALA A 276 -21.77 -3.12 8.21
CA ALA A 276 -21.41 -4.44 8.70
C ALA A 276 -20.47 -5.14 7.70
N GLY A 277 -19.35 -5.68 8.20
CA GLY A 277 -18.33 -6.34 7.37
C GLY A 277 -17.47 -5.40 6.52
N MET A 278 -17.77 -4.09 6.48
CA MET A 278 -16.93 -3.11 5.79
C MET A 278 -15.50 -3.04 6.39
N PHE A 279 -15.38 -3.36 7.68
CA PHE A 279 -14.11 -3.41 8.41
C PHE A 279 -13.35 -4.72 8.22
N ASP A 280 -14.05 -5.80 7.85
CA ASP A 280 -13.42 -7.11 7.68
C ASP A 280 -12.40 -7.09 6.54
N GLY A 281 -12.63 -6.24 5.52
CA GLY A 281 -11.76 -6.03 4.36
C GLY A 281 -10.71 -4.92 4.49
N LEU A 282 -10.73 -4.11 5.56
CA LEU A 282 -9.66 -3.13 5.82
C LEU A 282 -8.37 -3.80 6.35
N ASN A 283 -8.47 -5.09 6.70
CA ASN A 283 -7.39 -5.94 7.21
C ASN A 283 -6.34 -6.36 6.15
N SER A 284 -6.20 -5.65 5.03
CA SER A 284 -5.24 -6.03 3.97
C SER A 284 -3.81 -5.54 4.25
N ILE A 285 -3.40 -5.47 5.52
CA ILE A 285 -1.98 -5.36 5.82
C ILE A 285 -1.42 -6.77 5.76
N SER A 286 -0.98 -7.18 4.57
CA SER A 286 -0.16 -8.39 4.44
C SER A 286 1.12 -8.22 5.27
N ASP A 287 1.58 -9.28 5.91
CA ASP A 287 2.87 -9.28 6.63
C ASP A 287 4.00 -8.77 5.71
N ALA A 288 3.93 -9.11 4.42
CA ALA A 288 4.85 -8.62 3.39
C ALA A 288 4.84 -7.08 3.25
N ARG A 289 3.68 -6.43 3.30
CA ARG A 289 3.58 -4.95 3.25
C ARG A 289 4.38 -4.33 4.38
N LEU A 290 4.15 -4.80 5.61
CA LEU A 290 4.88 -4.33 6.80
C LEU A 290 6.37 -4.61 6.66
N ALA A 291 6.68 -5.86 6.27
CA ALA A 291 8.02 -6.38 6.03
C ALA A 291 8.86 -5.42 5.17
N ILE A 292 8.27 -5.01 4.06
CA ILE A 292 8.90 -4.14 3.08
C ILE A 292 9.02 -2.71 3.62
N GLN A 293 7.93 -2.12 4.15
CA GLN A 293 7.94 -0.73 4.59
C GLN A 293 8.92 -0.45 5.73
N CYS A 294 9.07 -1.37 6.69
CA CYS A 294 10.04 -1.21 7.77
C CYS A 294 11.48 -1.48 7.32
N ALA A 295 11.71 -2.50 6.49
CA ALA A 295 13.04 -2.75 5.95
C ALA A 295 13.53 -1.55 5.12
N ASP A 296 12.64 -0.94 4.35
CA ASP A 296 12.92 0.27 3.57
C ASP A 296 13.15 1.50 4.46
N SER A 297 12.34 1.71 5.50
CA SER A 297 12.47 2.87 6.40
C SER A 297 13.55 2.71 7.47
N TYR A 298 14.38 1.68 7.39
CA TYR A 298 15.45 1.44 8.35
C TYR A 298 16.38 2.67 8.51
N ARG A 299 16.58 3.09 9.77
CA ARG A 299 17.30 4.33 10.19
C ARG A 299 16.71 5.65 9.69
N ARG A 300 15.60 5.62 8.96
CA ARG A 300 14.94 6.79 8.40
C ARG A 300 13.54 7.03 8.96
N ASN A 301 12.93 6.01 9.56
CA ASN A 301 11.64 6.12 10.22
C ASN A 301 11.67 7.24 11.28
N ARG A 302 10.74 8.19 11.15
CA ARG A 302 10.60 9.38 12.01
C ARG A 302 9.48 9.28 13.04
N LEU A 303 8.81 8.14 13.15
CA LEU A 303 7.68 7.95 14.06
C LEU A 303 8.06 7.05 15.25
N THR A 304 9.34 7.05 15.65
CA THR A 304 9.88 6.03 16.57
C THR A 304 9.67 6.34 18.06
N THR A 305 9.19 7.54 18.36
CA THR A 305 8.83 8.00 19.70
C THR A 305 7.36 8.40 19.74
N ILE A 306 6.77 8.38 20.94
CA ILE A 306 5.37 8.76 21.11
C ILE A 306 5.15 10.25 20.82
N GLU A 307 6.13 11.11 21.07
CA GLU A 307 6.08 12.54 20.76
C GLU A 307 6.07 12.81 19.25
N GLU A 308 6.91 12.09 18.50
CA GLU A 308 6.91 12.14 17.03
C GLU A 308 5.60 11.64 16.46
N PHE A 309 5.11 10.49 16.97
CA PHE A 309 3.82 9.95 16.55
C PHE A 309 2.66 10.90 16.87
N LYS A 310 2.65 11.50 18.06
CA LYS A 310 1.66 12.51 18.43
C LYS A 310 1.66 13.71 17.49
N SER A 311 2.85 14.22 17.16
CA SER A 311 2.99 15.33 16.20
C SER A 311 2.45 14.95 14.81
N TYR A 312 2.62 13.70 14.41
CA TYR A 312 2.07 13.17 13.17
C TYR A 312 0.54 13.06 13.20
N VAL A 313 -0.04 12.54 14.28
CA VAL A 313 -1.50 12.45 14.49
C VAL A 313 -2.14 13.85 14.48
N GLU A 314 -1.54 14.81 15.19
CA GLU A 314 -1.99 16.21 15.19
C GLU A 314 -1.96 16.80 13.77
N TYR A 315 -0.93 16.49 12.99
CA TYR A 315 -0.87 16.88 11.58
C TYR A 315 -2.02 16.28 10.78
N THR A 316 -2.22 14.95 10.80
CA THR A 316 -3.23 14.30 9.96
C THR A 316 -4.65 14.78 10.29
N ILE A 317 -4.97 14.94 11.58
CA ILE A 317 -6.25 15.50 12.05
C ILE A 317 -6.43 16.93 11.55
N SER A 318 -5.38 17.76 11.58
CA SER A 318 -5.45 19.14 11.09
C SER A 318 -5.68 19.25 9.57
N LYS A 319 -5.32 18.21 8.81
CA LYS A 319 -5.37 18.21 7.34
C LYS A 319 -6.67 17.70 6.76
N SER A 320 -7.28 16.71 7.41
CA SER A 320 -8.50 16.10 6.88
C SER A 320 -9.50 15.85 7.99
N LYS A 321 -10.69 16.44 7.85
CA LYS A 321 -11.80 16.17 8.77
C LYS A 321 -12.51 14.83 8.48
N TYR A 322 -12.26 14.21 7.33
CA TYR A 322 -12.93 12.97 6.92
C TYR A 322 -12.21 11.72 7.41
N ILE A 323 -10.89 11.73 7.39
CA ILE A 323 -10.05 10.57 7.73
C ILE A 323 -8.84 10.90 8.61
N GLY A 324 -8.63 12.16 9.00
CA GLY A 324 -7.37 12.57 9.61
C GLY A 324 -7.10 11.88 10.96
N ASP A 325 -8.17 11.53 11.65
CA ASP A 325 -8.19 10.79 12.91
C ASP A 325 -8.00 9.28 12.76
N ILE A 326 -8.33 8.67 11.61
CA ILE A 326 -8.08 7.24 11.34
C ILE A 326 -6.86 6.97 10.49
N TYR A 327 -6.35 7.96 9.75
CA TYR A 327 -5.25 7.76 8.82
C TYR A 327 -3.98 7.21 9.49
N PRO A 328 -3.65 7.58 10.74
CA PRO A 328 -2.52 6.97 11.46
C PRO A 328 -2.63 5.45 11.65
N ILE A 329 -3.82 4.84 11.53
CA ILE A 329 -3.97 3.37 11.54
C ILE A 329 -3.18 2.75 10.39
N TYR A 330 -3.09 3.39 9.23
CA TYR A 330 -2.42 2.82 8.06
C TYR A 330 -0.88 2.94 8.10
N GLN A 331 -0.35 3.45 9.23
CA GLN A 331 1.08 3.52 9.53
C GLN A 331 1.49 2.40 10.49
N ASP A 332 1.04 1.17 10.24
CA ASP A 332 1.23 0.02 11.12
C ASP A 332 2.71 -0.35 11.39
N ASN A 333 3.63 0.19 10.61
CA ASN A 333 5.08 0.01 10.72
C ASN A 333 5.78 1.02 11.66
N ILE A 334 5.04 1.92 12.33
CA ILE A 334 5.54 3.02 13.18
C ILE A 334 6.68 2.57 14.12
N LEU A 335 6.67 1.33 14.60
CA LEU A 335 7.68 0.81 15.51
C LEU A 335 8.24 -0.57 15.15
N TRP A 336 7.99 -1.05 13.94
CA TRP A 336 8.72 -2.23 13.52
C TRP A 336 10.18 -1.82 13.30
N ARG A 337 11.02 -2.18 14.27
CA ARG A 337 12.47 -2.03 14.17
C ARG A 337 12.98 -3.27 13.48
N ALA A 338 13.49 -3.18 12.26
CA ALA A 338 14.29 -4.26 11.68
C ALA A 338 15.54 -4.48 12.55
N ARG A 339 15.42 -5.25 13.64
CA ARG A 339 16.52 -5.57 14.57
C ARG A 339 17.65 -6.27 13.80
N CYS A 340 17.32 -6.98 12.73
CA CYS A 340 18.28 -7.67 11.89
C CYS A 340 19.09 -6.80 10.92
N LEU A 341 18.73 -5.54 10.67
CA LEU A 341 19.62 -4.60 9.96
C LEU A 341 20.63 -3.95 10.91
N LEU A 342 20.32 -3.87 12.22
CA LEU A 342 21.31 -3.55 13.26
C LEU A 342 22.38 -4.65 13.34
N SER A 343 22.01 -5.90 13.04
CA SER A 343 22.97 -7.00 13.03
C SER A 343 23.77 -7.12 11.74
N LEU A 344 23.67 -6.25 10.72
CA LEU A 344 24.63 -6.32 9.60
C LEU A 344 26.05 -5.89 10.03
N SER A 345 26.18 -4.94 10.97
CA SER A 345 27.47 -4.64 11.60
C SER A 345 27.96 -5.77 12.50
N ASP A 346 27.05 -6.47 13.19
CA ASP A 346 27.41 -7.59 14.09
C ASP A 346 27.60 -8.92 13.33
N ARG A 347 26.90 -9.13 12.20
CA ARG A 347 27.06 -10.26 11.28
C ARG A 347 28.28 -10.10 10.39
N TYR A 348 28.76 -8.88 10.14
CA TYR A 348 30.11 -8.69 9.59
C TYR A 348 31.16 -9.34 10.51
N SER A 349 30.98 -9.26 11.83
CA SER A 349 31.85 -9.95 12.81
C SER A 349 31.68 -11.49 12.76
N TYR A 350 30.47 -11.97 12.47
CA TYR A 350 30.18 -13.41 12.31
C TYR A 350 30.73 -13.99 11.00
N CYS A 351 30.59 -13.29 9.86
CA CYS A 351 31.18 -13.68 8.57
C CYS A 351 32.71 -13.57 8.57
N LYS A 352 33.31 -12.63 9.32
CA LYS A 352 34.78 -12.54 9.48
C LYS A 352 35.37 -13.69 10.30
N LYS A 353 34.57 -14.32 11.17
CA LYS A 353 34.96 -15.52 11.95
C LYS A 353 34.91 -16.82 11.13
N LEU A 354 34.15 -16.86 10.04
CA LEU A 354 34.02 -18.03 9.17
C LEU A 354 35.02 -18.03 7.99
N LEU A 355 35.70 -16.90 7.74
CA LEU A 355 36.72 -16.74 6.69
C LEU A 355 38.12 -16.44 7.25
N GLY A 356 38.37 -16.82 8.52
CA GLY A 356 39.67 -16.73 9.19
C GLY A 356 40.33 -18.08 9.32
#